data_AF-A0A0D2IK07-F1
#
_entry.id   AF-A0A0D2IK07-F1
#
_cell.length_a   1.000
_cell.length_b   1.000
_cell.length_c   1.000
_cell.angle_alpha   90.00
_cell.angle_beta   90.00
_cell.angle_gamma   90.00
#
_symmetry.space_group_name_H-M   'P 1'
#
loop_
_entity.id
_entity.type
_entity.pdbx_description
1 polymer ?
#
loop_
_entity_poly.entity_id
_entity_poly.type
_entity_poly.pdbx_seq_one_letter_code
_entity_poly.pdbx_strand_id
1 'polypeptide(L)'
;MTLVGRLGADPELTDTGKGQVIKYVVGTSYGPKENRQTSWFRVASFAPEGSPQRDLVMGLTKGTLVYLEGDATMRTYEDSDGKKQSSLSLVQTKVEVLKRPQPKEEEIAPEAANA
;
A
#
# COMPACT_ATOMS: atom_id res chain seq x y z
N MET A 1 -1.52 -2.63 15.77
CA MET A 1 -2.78 -2.37 15.02
C MET A 1 -2.88 -3.37 13.88
N THR A 2 -4.07 -3.88 13.58
CA THR A 2 -4.29 -4.83 12.47
C THR A 2 -5.30 -4.27 11.48
N LEU A 3 -5.06 -4.44 10.18
CA LEU A 3 -6.00 -4.05 9.13
C LEU A 3 -6.05 -5.07 7.99
N VAL A 4 -7.17 -5.09 7.29
CA VAL A 4 -7.34 -5.78 6.02
C VAL A 4 -7.77 -4.74 4.99
N GLY A 5 -7.10 -4.70 3.85
CA GLY A 5 -7.36 -3.69 2.84
C GLY A 5 -6.61 -3.92 1.55
N ARG A 6 -6.84 -3.04 0.58
CA ARG A 6 -6.18 -3.12 -0.73
C ARG A 6 -5.11 -2.06 -0.89
N LEU A 7 -4.03 -2.42 -1.55
CA LEU A 7 -3.01 -1.44 -1.94
C LEU A 7 -3.61 -0.38 -2.86
N GLY A 8 -3.40 0.90 -2.55
CA GLY A 8 -3.84 2.03 -3.38
C GLY A 8 -2.93 2.29 -4.58
N ALA A 9 -1.66 1.91 -4.45
CA ALA A 9 -0.62 2.01 -5.46
C ALA A 9 0.41 0.89 -5.27
N ASP A 10 1.30 0.73 -6.24
CA ASP A 10 2.44 -0.18 -6.12
C ASP A 10 3.39 0.33 -5.02
N PRO A 11 4.02 -0.56 -4.23
CA PRO A 11 4.96 -0.13 -3.19
C PRO A 11 6.21 0.51 -3.77
N GLU A 12 6.66 1.59 -3.15
CA GLU A 12 7.80 2.39 -3.61
C GLU A 12 8.95 2.31 -2.62
N LEU A 13 10.16 2.05 -3.13
CA LEU A 13 11.38 2.11 -2.33
C LEU A 13 11.87 3.56 -2.23
N THR A 14 12.02 4.08 -1.02
CA THR A 14 12.60 5.40 -0.77
C THR A 14 13.87 5.25 0.06
N ASP A 15 14.95 5.93 -0.35
CA ASP A 15 16.12 6.10 0.52
C ASP A 15 15.92 7.30 1.46
N THR A 16 16.07 7.09 2.77
CA THR A 16 15.89 8.14 3.78
C THR A 16 17.20 8.65 4.36
N GLY A 17 18.35 8.36 3.74
CA GLY A 17 19.69 8.72 4.23
C GLY A 17 20.15 7.97 5.48
N LYS A 18 19.22 7.43 6.27
CA LYS A 18 19.44 6.49 7.39
C LYS A 18 19.27 5.03 6.99
N GLY A 19 18.94 4.77 5.72
CA GLY A 19 18.62 3.46 5.17
C GLY A 19 17.46 3.53 4.19
N GLN A 20 17.09 2.37 3.66
CA GLN A 20 15.98 2.25 2.73
C GLN A 20 14.68 1.92 3.46
N VAL A 21 13.58 2.52 3.00
CA VAL A 21 12.23 2.27 3.49
C VAL A 21 11.30 2.00 2.32
N ILE A 22 10.46 0.97 2.45
CA ILE A 22 9.40 0.72 1.48
C ILE A 22 8.14 1.41 1.97
N LYS A 23 7.53 2.24 1.12
CA LYS A 23 6.31 2.97 1.41
C LYS A 23 5.18 2.46 0.53
N TYR A 24 4.01 2.27 1.12
CA TYR A 24 2.80 1.96 0.38
C TYR A 24 1.57 2.42 1.17
N VAL A 25 0.42 2.41 0.52
CA VAL A 25 -0.84 2.86 1.11
C VAL A 25 -1.87 1.75 1.02
N VAL A 26 -2.56 1.46 2.12
CA VAL A 26 -3.63 0.48 2.18
C VAL A 26 -4.96 1.16 2.44
N GLY A 27 -5.94 0.91 1.57
CA GLY A 27 -7.31 1.38 1.70
C GLY A 27 -8.20 0.33 2.35
N THR A 28 -8.89 0.70 3.43
CA THR A 28 -9.95 -0.11 4.04
C THR A 28 -11.28 0.62 3.95
N SER A 29 -12.27 -0.03 3.36
CA SER A 29 -13.59 0.56 3.20
C SER A 29 -14.52 0.21 4.36
N TYR A 30 -15.29 1.19 4.83
CA TYR A 30 -16.23 1.06 5.94
C TYR A 30 -17.55 1.77 5.61
N GLY A 31 -18.57 1.50 6.42
CA GLY A 31 -19.92 2.06 6.22
C GLY A 31 -20.82 1.23 5.33
N PRO A 32 -22.11 1.61 5.22
CA PRO A 32 -23.11 0.91 4.42
C PRO A 32 -22.81 1.02 2.93
N LYS A 33 -23.37 0.10 2.12
CA LYS A 33 -23.14 0.03 0.67
C LYS A 33 -23.44 1.34 -0.05
N GLU A 34 -24.45 2.07 0.42
CA GLU A 34 -24.94 3.33 -0.15
C GLU A 34 -23.99 4.52 0.12
N ASN A 35 -23.22 4.48 1.21
CA ASN A 35 -22.28 5.53 1.59
C ASN A 35 -20.95 4.92 2.03
N ARG A 36 -20.33 4.16 1.12
CA ARG A 36 -19.09 3.45 1.41
C ARG A 36 -17.92 4.42 1.42
N GLN A 37 -17.34 4.61 2.59
CA GLN A 37 -16.17 5.46 2.81
C GLN A 37 -14.91 4.60 2.79
N THR A 38 -13.75 5.19 2.47
CA THR A 38 -12.46 4.49 2.48
C THR A 38 -11.44 5.27 3.29
N SER A 39 -10.88 4.62 4.30
CA SER A 39 -9.74 5.13 5.05
C SER A 39 -8.46 4.65 4.39
N TRP A 40 -7.56 5.60 4.11
CA TRP A 40 -6.25 5.33 3.52
C TRP A 40 -5.16 5.40 4.59
N PHE A 41 -4.48 4.29 4.79
CA PHE A 41 -3.43 4.14 5.79
C PHE A 41 -2.07 4.13 5.12
N ARG A 42 -1.20 5.07 5.51
CA ARG A 42 0.20 5.12 5.04
C ARG A 42 1.03 4.14 5.84
N VAL A 43 1.74 3.27 5.15
CA VAL A 43 2.55 2.21 5.74
C VAL A 43 4.01 2.38 5.33
N ALA A 44 4.90 2.20 6.29
CA ALA A 44 6.34 2.10 6.10
C ALA A 44 6.81 0.69 6.51
N SER A 45 7.58 0.04 5.66
CA SER A 45 8.25 -1.23 5.96
C SER A 45 9.76 -1.03 5.94
N PHE A 46 10.41 -1.53 6.98
CA PHE A 46 11.86 -1.48 7.18
C PHE A 46 12.48 -2.89 7.07
N ALA A 47 11.83 -3.78 6.31
CA ALA A 47 12.34 -5.13 6.08
C ALA A 47 13.78 -5.06 5.53
N PRO A 48 14.73 -5.83 6.11
CA PRO A 48 16.12 -5.82 5.66
C PRO A 48 16.26 -6.13 4.18
N GLU A 49 17.31 -5.59 3.56
CA GLU A 49 17.65 -5.93 2.17
C GLU A 49 17.88 -7.45 2.01
N GLY A 50 17.34 -8.03 0.93
CA GLY A 50 17.40 -9.47 0.68
C GLY A 50 16.52 -10.35 1.58
N SER A 51 15.70 -9.76 2.45
CA SER A 51 14.77 -10.55 3.26
C SER A 51 13.53 -10.98 2.44
N PRO A 52 13.01 -12.22 2.63
CA PRO A 52 11.80 -12.67 1.92
C PRO A 52 10.59 -11.74 2.13
N GLN A 53 10.52 -11.07 3.29
CA GLN A 53 9.48 -10.09 3.57
C GLN A 53 9.61 -8.85 2.67
N ARG A 54 10.83 -8.39 2.41
CA ARG A 54 11.09 -7.28 1.50
C ARG A 54 10.67 -7.63 0.07
N ASP A 55 11.07 -8.79 -0.42
CA ASP A 55 10.70 -9.27 -1.75
C ASP A 55 9.19 -9.43 -1.89
N LEU A 56 8.53 -9.96 -0.84
CA LEU A 56 7.07 -10.07 -0.81
C LEU A 56 6.41 -8.70 -0.96
N VAL A 57 6.83 -7.70 -0.19
CA VAL A 57 6.26 -6.35 -0.24
C VAL A 57 6.55 -5.68 -1.59
N MET A 58 7.77 -5.78 -2.12
CA MET A 58 8.12 -5.17 -3.40
C MET A 58 7.44 -5.86 -4.59
N GLY A 59 7.08 -7.13 -4.47
CA GLY A 59 6.32 -7.87 -5.47
C GLY A 59 4.80 -7.67 -5.40
N LEU A 60 4.29 -6.79 -4.53
CA LEU A 60 2.87 -6.44 -4.48
C LEU A 60 2.56 -5.40 -5.54
N THR A 61 1.34 -5.46 -6.08
CA THR A 61 0.83 -4.48 -7.03
C THR A 61 -0.45 -3.82 -6.50
N LYS A 62 -0.79 -2.67 -7.06
CA LYS A 62 -2.02 -1.94 -6.81
C LYS A 62 -3.23 -2.87 -6.85
N GLY A 63 -4.12 -2.73 -5.86
CA GLY A 63 -5.32 -3.55 -5.73
C GLY A 63 -5.10 -4.90 -5.04
N THR A 64 -3.87 -5.29 -4.73
CA THR A 64 -3.59 -6.48 -3.91
C THR A 64 -4.25 -6.34 -2.55
N LEU A 65 -5.04 -7.34 -2.17
CA LEU A 65 -5.67 -7.46 -0.86
C LEU A 65 -4.67 -8.06 0.12
N VAL A 66 -4.41 -7.36 1.20
CA VAL A 66 -3.45 -7.75 2.24
C VAL A 66 -4.08 -7.73 3.63
N TYR A 67 -3.58 -8.62 4.47
CA TYR A 67 -3.63 -8.49 5.92
C TYR A 67 -2.35 -7.84 6.40
N LEU A 68 -2.45 -6.89 7.31
CA LEU A 68 -1.32 -6.14 7.83
C LEU A 68 -1.41 -5.98 9.35
N GLU A 69 -0.28 -6.21 10.01
CA GLU A 69 -0.05 -5.84 11.40
C GLU A 69 1.07 -4.81 11.47
N GLY A 70 0.88 -3.78 12.30
CA GLY A 70 1.88 -2.75 12.46
C GLY A 70 1.67 -1.84 13.66
N ASP A 71 2.73 -1.14 14.02
CA ASP A 71 2.74 -0.12 15.07
C ASP A 71 2.20 1.20 14.51
N ALA A 72 1.21 1.76 15.21
CA ALA A 72 0.59 3.02 14.83
C ALA A 72 1.34 4.19 15.49
N THR A 73 1.72 5.17 14.69
CA THR A 73 2.39 6.39 15.15
C THR A 73 1.73 7.62 14.53
N MET A 74 1.44 8.62 15.36
CA MET A 74 1.03 9.93 14.87
C MET A 74 2.26 10.74 14.51
N ARG A 75 2.39 11.13 13.25
CA ARG A 75 3.48 12.00 12.78
C ARG A 75 2.94 13.40 12.57
N THR A 76 3.62 14.39 13.14
CA THR A 76 3.32 15.80 12.88
C THR A 76 4.27 16.32 11.80
N TYR A 77 3.73 16.94 10.76
CA TYR A 77 4.50 17.62 9.71
C TYR A 77 3.92 19.01 9.48
N GLU A 78 4.74 19.91 8.96
CA GLU A 78 4.30 21.24 8.57
C GLU A 78 3.89 21.22 7.11
N ASP A 79 2.69 21.72 6.81
CA ASP A 79 2.22 21.90 5.44
C ASP A 79 2.82 23.18 4.83
N SER A 80 2.61 23.40 3.52
CA SER A 80 3.22 24.55 2.80
C SER A 80 2.78 25.91 3.36
N ASP A 81 1.64 25.95 4.06
CA ASP A 81 1.09 27.12 4.75
C ASP A 81 1.62 27.30 6.19
N GLY A 82 2.60 26.52 6.65
CA GLY A 82 3.15 26.61 8.02
C GLY A 82 2.25 25.99 9.10
N LYS A 83 1.19 25.28 8.70
CA LYS A 83 0.26 24.63 9.64
C LYS A 83 0.77 23.24 10.02
N LYS A 84 0.84 22.96 11.32
CA LYS A 84 1.13 21.62 11.84
C LYS A 84 -0.04 20.67 11.57
N GLN A 85 0.19 19.68 10.73
CA GLN A 85 -0.72 18.59 10.43
C GLN A 85 -0.26 17.33 11.16
N SER A 86 -1.20 16.58 11.72
CA SER A 86 -0.92 15.27 12.30
C SER A 86 -1.51 14.19 11.38
N SER A 87 -0.70 13.20 11.01
CA SER A 87 -1.15 12.07 10.21
C SER A 87 -0.73 10.75 10.83
N LEU A 88 -1.68 9.82 10.83
CA LEU A 88 -1.46 8.45 11.25
C LEU A 88 -0.57 7.73 10.23
N SER A 89 0.54 7.19 10.69
CA SER A 89 1.45 6.33 9.93
C SER A 89 1.58 4.98 10.62
N LEU A 90 1.71 3.93 9.83
CA LEU A 90 1.93 2.58 10.33
C LEU A 90 3.35 2.12 10.01
N VAL A 91 3.99 1.47 10.97
CA VAL A 91 5.23 0.73 10.75
C VAL A 91 4.87 -0.75 10.68
N GLN A 92 5.12 -1.38 9.53
CA GLN A 92 4.78 -2.77 9.27
C GLN A 92 5.60 -3.70 10.17
N THR A 93 4.92 -4.59 10.87
CA THR A 93 5.51 -5.73 11.59
C THR A 93 5.27 -7.03 10.84
N LYS A 94 4.05 -7.21 10.30
CA LYS A 94 3.66 -8.39 9.51
C LYS A 94 2.80 -7.99 8.32
N VAL A 95 2.95 -8.70 7.21
CA VAL A 95 2.09 -8.57 6.03
C VAL A 95 1.86 -9.93 5.41
N GLU A 96 0.62 -10.19 5.02
CA GLU A 96 0.21 -11.42 4.34
C GLU A 96 -0.67 -11.08 3.14
N VAL A 97 -0.40 -11.73 2.01
CA VAL A 97 -1.19 -11.55 0.79
C VAL A 97 -2.41 -12.45 0.84
N LEU A 98 -3.59 -11.83 0.83
CA LEU A 98 -4.86 -12.56 0.84
C LEU A 98 -5.37 -12.81 -0.57
N LYS A 99 -5.23 -11.83 -1.48
CA LYS A 99 -5.67 -11.95 -2.88
C LYS A 99 -4.91 -10.97 -3.77
N ARG A 100 -4.28 -11.46 -4.83
CA ARG A 100 -3.69 -10.61 -5.87
C ARG A 100 -4.77 -10.05 -6.81
N PRO A 101 -4.58 -8.86 -7.40
CA PRO A 101 -5.51 -8.32 -8.39
C PRO A 101 -5.61 -9.29 -9.56
N GLN A 102 -6.83 -9.53 -10.05
CA GLN A 102 -7.02 -10.24 -11.31
C GLN A 102 -6.56 -9.29 -12.43
N PRO A 103 -5.75 -9.75 -13.40
CA PRO A 103 -5.57 -8.98 -14.62
C PRO A 103 -6.95 -8.75 -15.23
N LYS A 104 -7.29 -7.49 -15.48
CA LYS A 104 -8.54 -7.15 -16.15
C LYS A 104 -8.38 -7.65 -17.59
N GLU A 105 -9.21 -8.61 -17.98
CA GLU A 105 -9.22 -9.18 -19.33
C GLU A 105 -9.79 -8.15 -20.32
N GLU A 106 -9.00 -7.13 -20.65
CA GLU A 106 -9.27 -6.17 -21.72
C GLU A 106 -7.94 -5.85 -22.40
N GLU A 107 -7.94 -6.02 -23.73
CA GLU A 107 -6.86 -5.78 -24.71
C GLU A 107 -5.97 -6.98 -25.11
N ILE A 108 -6.60 -8.10 -25.46
CA ILE A 108 -6.18 -8.86 -26.65
C ILE A 108 -7.09 -8.44 -27.80
N ALA A 109 -6.73 -7.35 -28.49
CA ALA A 109 -7.36 -7.03 -29.76
C ALA A 109 -6.92 -8.09 -30.80
N PRO A 110 -7.84 -8.70 -31.57
CA PRO A 110 -7.46 -9.56 -32.68
C PRO A 110 -6.80 -8.68 -33.75
N GLU A 111 -5.49 -8.80 -33.90
CA GLU A 111 -4.76 -8.24 -35.03
C GLU A 111 -5.34 -8.85 -36.31
N ALA A 112 -5.84 -7.98 -37.17
CA ALA A 112 -6.58 -8.32 -38.36
C ALA A 112 -5.77 -9.24 -39.28
N ALA A 113 -6.36 -10.37 -39.64
CA ALA A 113 -6.03 -11.10 -40.84
C ALA A 113 -6.25 -10.17 -42.05
N ASN A 114 -5.16 -9.62 -42.59
CA ASN A 114 -5.10 -9.18 -43.98
C ASN A 114 -4.14 -10.13 -44.70
N ALA A 115 -4.75 -11.13 -45.34
CA ALA A 115 -4.16 -11.93 -46.41
C ALA A 115 -4.81 -11.50 -47.73
#